data_AF-A0A2S1PNK1-F1
#
_entry.id   AF-A0A2S1PNK1-F1
#
_cell.length_a   1.000
_cell.length_b   1.000
_cell.length_c   1.000
_cell.angle_alpha   90.00
_cell.angle_beta   90.00
_cell.angle_gamma   90.00
#
_symmetry.space_group_name_H-M   'P 1'
#
loop_
_entity.id
_entity.type
_entity.pdbx_description
1 polymer ?
#
loop_
_entity_poly.entity_id
_entity_poly.type
_entity_poly.pdbx_seq_one_letter_code
_entity_poly.pdbx_strand_id
1 'polypeptide(L)'
;MPPDEQPHRPAGDGAAEGDTVMKTELTLNALQSMNAQEYEEIRAAGSDMRHNLTHEVMREVDAPANWMMNGEYGSEFGGFFPVQVRFTPAHERFHLALCSPGDVSQLWMLVLVNGGGQPFAVVQVQHIFTPVAISHTLALAATLDAQGYSVNDIIHILMVEGGQA
;
A
#
# COMPACT_ATOMS: atom_id res chain seq x y z
N MET A 1 -51.92 28.92 -49.45
CA MET A 1 -50.55 28.47 -49.75
C MET A 1 -49.80 28.44 -48.42
N PRO A 2 -48.97 27.41 -48.18
CA PRO A 2 -48.73 26.76 -46.88
C PRO A 2 -47.74 27.50 -45.97
N PRO A 3 -47.56 27.07 -44.70
CA PRO A 3 -46.63 27.68 -43.75
C PRO A 3 -45.19 27.24 -44.04
N ASP A 4 -44.23 28.17 -44.01
CA ASP A 4 -42.81 27.85 -44.14
C ASP A 4 -42.28 27.22 -42.84
N GLU A 5 -41.71 26.04 -43.01
CA GLU A 5 -41.12 25.15 -42.01
C GLU A 5 -39.95 25.80 -41.24
N GLN A 6 -39.93 25.54 -39.93
CA GLN A 6 -38.79 25.77 -39.05
C GLN A 6 -37.56 24.97 -39.50
N PRO A 7 -36.36 25.54 -39.50
CA PRO A 7 -35.15 24.73 -39.57
C PRO A 7 -34.87 24.10 -38.20
N HIS A 8 -34.95 22.77 -38.17
CA HIS A 8 -34.43 21.91 -37.09
C HIS A 8 -33.01 22.35 -36.69
N ARG A 9 -32.84 22.77 -35.43
CA ARG A 9 -31.51 22.85 -34.81
C ARG A 9 -31.10 21.42 -34.44
N PRO A 10 -29.88 20.96 -34.79
CA PRO A 10 -29.39 19.70 -34.27
C PRO A 10 -29.23 19.84 -32.76
N ALA A 11 -29.70 18.83 -32.02
CA ALA A 11 -29.39 18.67 -30.62
C ALA A 11 -27.87 18.65 -30.48
N GLY A 12 -27.33 19.60 -29.72
CA GLY A 12 -25.95 19.50 -29.26
C GLY A 12 -25.90 18.34 -28.29
N ASP A 13 -25.43 17.19 -28.77
CA ASP A 13 -24.92 16.12 -27.92
C ASP A 13 -23.72 16.70 -27.16
N GLY A 14 -24.00 17.31 -26.01
CA GLY A 14 -23.02 17.54 -24.97
C GLY A 14 -22.61 16.19 -24.44
N ALA A 15 -21.66 15.55 -25.15
CA ALA A 15 -20.95 14.40 -24.65
C ALA A 15 -20.45 14.75 -23.26
N ALA A 16 -20.88 13.96 -22.28
CA ALA A 16 -20.39 14.05 -20.93
C ALA A 16 -18.86 13.96 -20.97
N GLU A 17 -18.19 15.03 -20.56
CA GLU A 17 -16.76 15.01 -20.27
C GLU A 17 -16.58 14.29 -18.92
N GLY A 18 -16.88 12.99 -18.94
CA GLY A 18 -16.65 12.02 -17.90
C GLY A 18 -15.91 10.85 -18.53
N ASP A 19 -14.94 10.31 -17.81
CA ASP A 19 -14.07 9.20 -18.22
C ASP A 19 -13.04 9.51 -19.31
N THR A 20 -12.04 10.29 -18.92
CA THR A 20 -10.67 9.81 -19.13
C THR A 20 -9.88 10.00 -17.83
N VAL A 21 -10.32 9.34 -16.76
CA VAL A 21 -9.38 8.95 -15.72
C VAL A 21 -8.37 8.08 -16.45
N MET A 22 -7.18 8.63 -16.69
CA MET A 22 -6.05 7.90 -17.23
C MET A 22 -5.92 6.64 -16.38
N LYS A 23 -6.30 5.49 -16.93
CA LYS A 23 -6.02 4.17 -16.36
C LYS A 23 -4.53 3.93 -16.56
N THR A 24 -3.72 4.74 -15.89
CA THR A 24 -2.29 4.55 -15.85
C THR A 24 -2.08 3.23 -15.13
N GLU A 25 -1.56 2.25 -15.86
CA GLU A 25 -1.22 0.96 -15.29
C GLU A 25 -0.15 1.17 -14.21
N LEU A 26 -0.48 0.84 -12.96
CA LEU A 26 0.37 1.03 -11.79
C LEU A 26 1.43 -0.09 -11.73
N THR A 27 2.34 -0.09 -12.70
CA THR A 27 3.48 -1.01 -12.73
C THR A 27 4.45 -0.75 -11.56
N LEU A 28 5.34 -1.71 -11.26
CA LEU A 28 6.40 -1.53 -10.26
C LEU A 28 7.21 -0.24 -10.50
N ASN A 29 7.54 0.08 -11.75
CA ASN A 29 8.26 1.30 -12.09
C ASN A 29 7.47 2.56 -11.70
N ALA A 30 6.14 2.55 -11.87
CA ALA A 30 5.28 3.65 -11.45
C ALA A 30 5.26 3.76 -9.91
N LEU A 31 5.12 2.66 -9.18
CA LEU A 31 5.19 2.63 -7.71
C LEU A 31 6.52 3.20 -7.19
N GLN A 32 7.62 2.92 -7.89
CA GLN A 32 8.96 3.39 -7.53
C GLN A 32 9.21 4.87 -7.84
N SER A 33 8.55 5.42 -8.86
CA SER A 33 8.71 6.83 -9.24
C SER A 33 7.80 7.78 -8.48
N MET A 34 6.69 7.28 -7.92
CA MET A 34 5.71 8.12 -7.24
C MET A 34 6.26 8.72 -5.95
N ASN A 35 5.97 10.00 -5.76
CA ASN A 35 6.22 10.72 -4.52
C ASN A 35 5.01 10.65 -3.56
N ALA A 36 5.19 11.11 -2.31
CA ALA A 36 4.16 11.07 -1.28
C ALA A 36 2.82 11.72 -1.68
N GLN A 37 2.85 12.85 -2.38
CA GLN A 37 1.64 13.55 -2.82
C GLN A 37 0.87 12.72 -3.86
N GLU A 38 1.56 12.03 -4.78
CA GLU A 38 0.91 11.20 -5.79
C GLU A 38 0.22 9.98 -5.15
N TYR A 39 0.82 9.38 -4.11
CA TYR A 39 0.13 8.34 -3.32
C TYR A 39 -1.17 8.87 -2.69
N GLU A 40 -1.12 10.09 -2.14
CA GLU A 40 -2.29 10.73 -1.53
C GLU A 40 -3.38 11.10 -2.55
N GLU A 41 -2.99 11.59 -3.72
CA GLU A 41 -3.92 11.91 -4.80
C GLU A 41 -4.67 10.66 -5.29
N ILE A 42 -4.00 9.51 -5.39
CA ILE A 42 -4.66 8.25 -5.74
C ILE A 42 -5.65 7.82 -4.64
N ARG A 43 -5.30 7.98 -3.36
CA ARG A 43 -6.22 7.74 -2.25
C ARG A 43 -7.44 8.68 -2.34
N ALA A 44 -7.21 9.96 -2.63
CA ALA A 44 -8.26 10.98 -2.72
C ALA A 44 -9.16 10.81 -3.95
N ALA A 45 -8.67 10.17 -5.03
CA ALA A 45 -9.43 9.88 -6.23
C ALA A 45 -10.58 8.87 -5.99
N GLY A 46 -10.55 8.13 -4.88
CA GLY A 46 -11.66 7.31 -4.42
C GLY A 46 -11.27 5.88 -4.04
N SER A 47 -12.24 5.15 -3.47
CA SER A 47 -12.05 3.80 -2.94
C SER A 47 -11.48 2.84 -3.98
N ASP A 48 -12.06 2.79 -5.18
CA ASP A 48 -11.64 1.84 -6.22
C ASP A 48 -10.20 2.08 -6.67
N MET A 49 -9.80 3.35 -6.80
CA MET A 49 -8.43 3.72 -7.16
C MET A 49 -7.44 3.34 -6.05
N ARG A 50 -7.80 3.58 -4.78
CA ARG A 50 -7.01 3.16 -3.63
C ARG A 50 -6.88 1.65 -3.53
N HIS A 51 -7.97 0.91 -3.81
CA HIS A 51 -7.98 -0.55 -3.79
C HIS A 51 -7.05 -1.10 -4.87
N ASN A 52 -7.11 -0.55 -6.08
CA ASN A 52 -6.22 -0.92 -7.17
C ASN A 52 -4.75 -0.68 -6.81
N LEU A 53 -4.42 0.51 -6.28
CA LEU A 53 -3.07 0.81 -5.81
C LEU A 53 -2.58 -0.15 -4.72
N THR A 54 -3.46 -0.46 -3.75
CA THR A 54 -3.15 -1.42 -2.68
C THR A 54 -2.87 -2.81 -3.23
N HIS A 55 -3.65 -3.27 -4.21
CA HIS A 55 -3.43 -4.55 -4.87
C HIS A 55 -2.13 -4.59 -5.66
N GLU A 56 -1.76 -3.53 -6.36
CA GLU A 56 -0.49 -3.49 -7.10
C GLU A 56 0.71 -3.53 -6.16
N VAL A 57 0.65 -2.86 -5.00
CA VAL A 57 1.69 -2.99 -3.97
C VAL A 57 1.75 -4.43 -3.42
N MET A 58 0.60 -5.03 -3.11
CA MET A 58 0.53 -6.41 -2.61
C MET A 58 1.04 -7.43 -3.63
N ARG A 59 0.82 -7.19 -4.94
CA ARG A 59 1.25 -8.08 -6.03
C ARG A 59 2.77 -8.20 -6.13
N GLU A 60 3.50 -7.16 -5.71
CA GLU A 60 4.96 -7.12 -5.80
C GLU A 60 5.66 -7.70 -4.56
N VAL A 61 4.95 -7.94 -3.44
CA VAL A 61 5.54 -8.42 -2.18
C VAL A 61 5.13 -9.86 -1.90
N ASP A 62 6.12 -10.70 -1.56
CA ASP A 62 5.90 -12.09 -1.22
C ASP A 62 5.65 -12.25 0.27
N ALA A 63 4.48 -12.79 0.62
CA ALA A 63 4.17 -13.16 1.99
C ALA A 63 4.85 -14.50 2.38
N PRO A 64 5.42 -14.62 3.59
CA PRO A 64 5.93 -15.90 4.07
C PRO A 64 4.85 -16.98 4.12
N ALA A 65 5.24 -18.25 4.00
CA ALA A 65 4.32 -19.37 4.13
C ALA A 65 3.60 -19.35 5.49
N ASN A 66 2.29 -19.63 5.48
CA ASN A 66 1.41 -19.58 6.66
C ASN A 66 1.25 -18.18 7.29
N TRP A 67 1.58 -17.11 6.55
CA TRP A 67 1.25 -15.74 6.93
C TRP A 67 0.12 -15.21 6.07
N MET A 68 -0.75 -14.41 6.70
CA MET A 68 -1.79 -13.65 6.01
C MET A 68 -1.22 -12.32 5.52
N MET A 69 -1.58 -11.91 4.31
CA MET A 69 -1.28 -10.60 3.72
C MET A 69 -2.58 -9.86 3.44
N ASN A 70 -2.83 -8.75 4.13
CA ASN A 70 -4.09 -7.99 4.02
C ASN A 70 -3.81 -6.51 3.80
N GLY A 71 -4.41 -5.92 2.77
CA GLY A 71 -4.43 -4.47 2.56
C GLY A 71 -5.49 -3.77 3.40
N GLU A 72 -5.28 -2.48 3.66
CA GLU A 72 -6.32 -1.58 4.19
C GLU A 72 -7.16 -1.01 3.05
N TYR A 73 -8.48 -1.07 3.18
CA TYR A 73 -9.40 -0.67 2.11
C TYR A 73 -10.30 0.50 2.51
N GLY A 74 -10.47 0.74 3.81
CA GLY A 74 -11.14 1.88 4.40
C GLY A 74 -10.27 2.49 5.50
N SER A 75 -10.54 2.12 6.74
CA SER A 75 -9.77 2.59 7.89
C SER A 75 -9.59 1.48 8.94
N GLU A 76 -9.64 0.22 8.51
CA GLU A 76 -9.59 -0.95 9.39
C GLU A 76 -8.27 -1.03 10.16
N PHE A 77 -7.21 -0.41 9.63
CA PHE A 77 -5.88 -0.33 10.23
C PHE A 77 -5.49 1.08 10.68
N GLY A 78 -6.44 2.03 10.68
CA GLY A 78 -6.29 3.40 11.18
C GLY A 78 -6.36 4.49 10.11
N GLY A 79 -6.27 4.17 8.82
CA GLY A 79 -6.41 5.12 7.72
C GLY A 79 -5.25 6.12 7.57
N PHE A 80 -4.11 5.85 8.22
CA PHE A 80 -3.00 6.81 8.28
C PHE A 80 -2.23 6.95 6.96
N PHE A 81 -2.12 5.87 6.19
CA PHE A 81 -1.29 5.83 4.98
C PHE A 81 -2.16 5.59 3.74
N PRO A 82 -1.79 6.11 2.57
CA PRO A 82 -2.43 5.79 1.30
C PRO A 82 -2.55 4.28 1.08
N VAL A 83 -1.45 3.57 1.28
CA VAL A 83 -1.40 2.11 1.31
C VAL A 83 -0.83 1.64 2.64
N GLN A 84 -1.55 0.72 3.29
CA GLN A 84 -1.02 -0.07 4.38
C GLN A 84 -1.33 -1.56 4.14
N VAL A 85 -0.31 -2.40 4.24
CA VAL A 85 -0.44 -3.86 4.10
C VAL A 85 0.10 -4.52 5.37
N ARG A 86 -0.69 -5.40 5.99
CA ARG A 86 -0.31 -6.16 7.17
C ARG A 86 0.03 -7.60 6.81
N PHE A 87 1.15 -8.07 7.36
CA PHE A 87 1.66 -9.43 7.26
C PHE A 87 1.60 -10.07 8.65
N THR A 88 0.78 -11.11 8.82
CA THR A 88 0.48 -11.68 10.13
C THR A 88 0.74 -13.18 10.14
N PRO A 89 1.61 -13.71 11.03
CA PRO A 89 1.76 -15.16 11.21
C PRO A 89 0.44 -15.80 11.67
N ALA A 90 0.22 -17.07 11.35
CA ALA A 90 -1.01 -17.80 11.70
C ALA A 90 -1.37 -17.78 13.21
N HIS A 91 -0.39 -17.59 14.10
CA HIS A 91 -0.63 -17.53 15.54
C HIS A 91 -0.96 -16.10 16.05
N GLU A 92 -0.92 -15.08 15.19
CA GLU A 92 -1.36 -13.69 15.44
C GLU A 92 -0.70 -13.00 16.65
N ARG A 93 0.52 -13.39 17.02
CA ARG A 93 1.21 -12.81 18.20
C ARG A 93 1.78 -11.44 17.92
N PHE A 94 2.11 -11.16 16.66
CA PHE A 94 2.60 -9.89 16.16
C PHE A 94 2.22 -9.77 14.69
N HIS A 95 2.43 -8.61 14.09
CA HIS A 95 2.36 -8.43 12.64
C HIS A 95 3.42 -7.45 12.18
N LEU A 96 3.77 -7.49 10.89
CA LEU A 96 4.48 -6.42 10.23
C LEU A 96 3.51 -5.59 9.38
N ALA A 97 3.66 -4.27 9.40
CA ALA A 97 2.89 -3.34 8.60
C ALA A 97 3.84 -2.61 7.63
N LEU A 98 3.60 -2.78 6.34
CA LEU A 98 4.22 -1.97 5.28
C LEU A 98 3.35 -0.74 5.06
N CYS A 99 3.96 0.44 5.19
CA CYS A 99 3.28 1.74 5.10
C CYS A 99 3.92 2.56 3.97
N SER A 100 3.09 3.09 3.06
CA SER A 100 3.55 3.92 1.95
C SER A 100 3.94 5.34 2.36
N PRO A 101 4.64 6.07 1.48
CA PRO A 101 4.68 7.52 1.54
C PRO A 101 3.27 8.13 1.49
N GLY A 102 3.14 9.32 2.07
CA GLY A 102 1.92 10.12 2.15
C GLY A 102 2.11 11.29 3.12
N ASP A 103 1.02 11.81 3.67
CA ASP A 103 1.08 12.97 4.59
C ASP A 103 1.87 12.67 5.87
N VAL A 104 1.80 11.43 6.35
CA VAL A 104 2.42 10.98 7.61
C VAL A 104 3.93 10.74 7.47
N SER A 105 4.37 10.27 6.29
CA SER A 105 5.76 9.88 6.05
C SER A 105 6.13 10.14 4.59
N GLN A 106 7.32 10.68 4.35
CA GLN A 106 7.87 10.80 3.00
C GLN A 106 8.50 9.49 2.48
N LEU A 107 8.61 8.49 3.35
CA LEU A 107 9.30 7.23 3.08
C LEU A 107 8.36 6.04 3.24
N TRP A 108 8.69 4.95 2.55
CA TRP A 108 8.19 3.64 2.89
C TRP A 108 8.75 3.19 4.23
N MET A 109 7.90 2.60 5.07
CA MET A 109 8.29 2.05 6.35
C MET A 109 7.76 0.64 6.50
N LEU A 110 8.61 -0.28 6.98
CA LEU A 110 8.18 -1.57 7.48
C LEU A 110 8.28 -1.55 9.01
N VAL A 111 7.18 -1.86 9.66
CA VAL A 111 7.02 -1.71 11.10
C VAL A 111 6.61 -3.05 11.71
N LEU A 112 7.27 -3.47 12.78
CA LEU A 112 6.83 -4.63 13.56
C LEU A 112 6.02 -4.16 14.77
N VAL A 113 4.84 -4.75 14.96
CA VAL A 113 3.92 -4.46 16.07
C VAL A 113 3.57 -5.76 16.80
N ASN A 114 3.91 -5.86 18.08
CA ASN A 114 3.47 -6.98 18.92
C ASN A 114 1.95 -6.92 19.19
N GLY A 115 1.31 -8.04 19.50
CA GLY A 115 -0.16 -8.12 19.71
C GLY A 115 -0.69 -7.26 20.86
N GLY A 116 0.16 -6.92 21.83
CA GLY A 116 -0.15 -5.97 22.92
C GLY A 116 0.18 -4.51 22.60
N GLY A 117 0.59 -4.19 21.36
CA GLY A 117 1.07 -2.86 20.94
C GLY A 117 2.50 -2.54 21.35
N GLN A 118 3.14 -3.37 22.19
CA GLN A 118 4.55 -3.26 22.60
C GLN A 118 5.18 -4.66 22.73
N PRO A 119 6.45 -4.86 22.31
CA PRO A 119 7.31 -3.87 21.66
C PRO A 119 6.83 -3.49 20.25
N PHE A 120 7.29 -2.33 19.78
CA PHE A 120 7.02 -1.77 18.46
C PHE A 120 8.31 -1.13 17.93
N ALA A 121 8.61 -1.31 16.64
CA ALA A 121 9.73 -0.65 15.99
C ALA A 121 9.55 -0.52 14.48
N VAL A 122 10.11 0.54 13.90
CA VAL A 122 10.40 0.62 12.47
C VAL A 122 11.64 -0.22 12.23
N VAL A 123 11.50 -1.29 11.43
CA VAL A 123 12.59 -2.25 11.18
C VAL A 123 13.29 -1.99 9.84
N GLN A 124 12.65 -1.27 8.93
CA GLN A 124 13.21 -0.91 7.63
C GLN A 124 12.56 0.38 7.11
N VAL A 125 13.34 1.23 6.45
CA VAL A 125 12.84 2.39 5.69
C VAL A 125 13.37 2.39 4.27
N GLN A 126 12.56 2.86 3.32
CA GLN A 126 12.97 2.95 1.91
C GLN A 126 12.50 4.26 1.29
N HIS A 127 13.40 4.94 0.56
CA HIS A 127 13.03 6.09 -0.28
C HIS A 127 12.27 5.66 -1.55
N ILE A 128 12.61 4.47 -2.06
CA ILE A 128 12.06 3.90 -3.29
C ILE A 128 11.49 2.54 -2.93
N PHE A 129 10.28 2.24 -3.41
CA PHE A 129 9.63 0.96 -3.17
C PHE A 129 10.47 -0.21 -3.71
N THR A 130 11.10 -0.97 -2.81
CA THR A 130 12.00 -2.08 -3.13
C THR A 130 11.37 -3.37 -2.60
N PRO A 131 10.43 -3.97 -3.34
CA PRO A 131 9.64 -5.10 -2.88
C PRO A 131 10.49 -6.30 -2.47
N VAL A 132 11.55 -6.62 -3.23
CA VAL A 132 12.46 -7.73 -2.92
C VAL A 132 13.09 -7.60 -1.54
N ALA A 133 13.45 -6.38 -1.13
CA ALA A 133 14.02 -6.14 0.19
C ALA A 133 12.96 -6.29 1.30
N ILE A 134 11.71 -5.89 1.05
CA ILE A 134 10.59 -6.09 1.99
C ILE A 134 10.30 -7.59 2.14
N SER A 135 10.17 -8.32 1.03
CA SER A 135 9.98 -9.77 1.01
C SER A 135 11.10 -10.49 1.76
N HIS A 136 12.35 -10.02 1.62
CA HIS A 136 13.50 -10.58 2.34
C HIS A 136 13.39 -10.39 3.85
N THR A 137 13.10 -9.16 4.31
CA THR A 137 12.91 -8.87 5.74
C THR A 137 11.73 -9.67 6.32
N LEU A 138 10.64 -9.84 5.58
CA LEU A 138 9.51 -10.71 5.97
C LEU A 138 9.91 -12.18 6.11
N ALA A 139 10.69 -12.72 5.15
CA ALA A 139 11.18 -14.09 5.19
C ALA A 139 12.15 -14.33 6.38
N LEU A 140 13.00 -13.35 6.68
CA LEU A 140 13.86 -13.38 7.86
C LEU A 140 13.03 -13.38 9.15
N ALA A 141 12.02 -12.51 9.26
CA ALA A 141 11.11 -12.46 10.41
C ALA A 141 10.41 -13.81 10.64
N ALA A 142 9.89 -14.43 9.58
CA ALA A 142 9.26 -15.74 9.65
C ALA A 142 10.23 -16.85 10.07
N THR A 143 11.48 -16.80 9.59
CA THR A 143 12.52 -17.76 9.97
C THR A 143 12.88 -17.64 11.45
N LEU A 144 13.04 -16.42 11.96
CA LEU A 144 13.36 -16.18 13.37
C LEU A 144 12.19 -16.59 14.30
N ASP A 145 10.96 -16.28 13.91
CA ASP A 145 9.77 -16.72 14.66
C ASP A 145 9.66 -18.25 14.71
N ALA A 146 9.87 -18.94 13.58
CA ALA A 146 9.88 -20.40 13.54
C ALA A 146 11.01 -21.04 14.38
N GLN A 147 12.13 -20.33 14.53
CA GLN A 147 13.24 -20.74 15.40
C GLN A 147 12.98 -20.43 16.90
N GLY A 148 11.87 -19.78 17.23
CA GLY A 148 11.47 -19.50 18.61
C GLY A 148 12.11 -18.26 19.21
N TYR A 149 12.62 -17.34 18.40
CA TYR A 149 13.12 -16.05 18.88
C TYR A 149 11.99 -15.23 19.51
N SER A 150 12.32 -14.44 20.54
CA SER A 150 11.36 -13.50 21.11
C SER A 150 11.09 -12.36 20.14
N VAL A 151 9.91 -11.73 20.22
CA VAL A 151 9.57 -10.57 19.36
C VAL A 151 10.60 -9.44 19.52
N ASN A 152 11.17 -9.27 20.72
CA ASN A 152 12.21 -8.27 20.96
C ASN A 152 13.51 -8.59 20.20
N ASP A 153 13.94 -9.86 20.22
CA ASP A 153 15.14 -10.29 19.49
C ASP A 153 14.93 -10.21 17.99
N ILE A 154 13.72 -10.56 17.51
CA ILE A 154 13.33 -10.39 16.11
C ILE A 154 13.49 -8.92 15.72
N ILE A 155 12.90 -7.98 16.47
CA ILE A 155 13.04 -6.53 16.22
C ILE A 155 14.52 -6.13 16.13
N HIS A 156 15.34 -6.51 17.11
CA HIS A 156 16.75 -6.14 17.11
C HIS A 156 17.49 -6.65 15.87
N ILE A 157 17.25 -7.89 15.46
CA ILE A 157 17.89 -8.47 14.27
C ILE A 157 17.39 -7.78 13.00
N LEU A 158 16.09 -7.56 12.86
CA LEU A 158 15.52 -6.90 11.68
C LEU A 158 15.98 -5.44 11.57
N MET A 159 16.13 -4.71 12.68
CA MET A 159 16.67 -3.34 12.65
C MET A 159 18.11 -3.30 12.16
N VAL A 160 18.95 -4.28 12.53
CA VAL A 160 20.32 -4.38 12.01
C VAL A 160 20.32 -4.68 10.51
N GLU A 161 19.45 -5.60 10.06
CA GLU A 161 19.31 -5.96 8.65
C GLU A 161 18.80 -4.78 7.80
N GLY A 162 17.76 -4.08 8.27
CA GLY A 162 17.15 -2.94 7.60
C GLY A 162 17.91 -1.63 7.75
N GLY A 163 19.11 -1.64 8.33
CA GLY A 163 19.96 -0.45 8.49
C GLY A 163 19.41 0.61 9.45
N GLN A 164 18.61 0.19 10.45
CA GLN A 164 17.99 1.04 11.46
C GLN A 164 18.72 1.03 12.83
N ALA A 165 19.78 0.21 12.97
CA ALA A 165 20.53 0.04 14.21
C ALA A 165 21.67 1.05 14.40
#